data_AF-A0A135UVG9-F1
#
_entry.id   AF-A0A135UVG9-F1
#
_cell.length_a   1.000
_cell.length_b   1.000
_cell.length_c   1.000
_cell.angle_alpha   90.00
_cell.angle_beta   90.00
_cell.angle_gamma   90.00
#
_symmetry.space_group_name_H-M   'P 1'
#
loop_
_entity.id
_entity.type
_entity.pdbx_description
1 polymer ?
#
loop_
_entity_poly.entity_id
_entity_poly.type
_entity_poly.pdbx_seq_one_letter_code
_entity_poly.pdbx_strand_id
1 'polypeptide(L)'
;MAGQLAKLMEPHQPYFIEEPLLSESIGGIVTLSQKTTIPIALGERLYHRWDVRPFLEAQCINILQPDISHVGGISEIRRIAAMCETYDVSVAPRCPLGPISLAASVQVDTAMPNFCIQEMSLGIHYNAMVGNEDLTSYIKEPGDLESGWGLY
;
A
#
# COMPACT_ATOMS: atom_id res chain seq x y z
N MET A 1 9.50 17.97 10.86
CA MET A 1 9.31 16.90 11.87
C MET A 1 9.54 15.52 11.26
N ALA A 2 8.92 15.16 10.12
CA ALA A 2 9.10 13.84 9.47
C ALA A 2 10.57 13.39 9.31
N GLY A 3 11.46 14.25 8.78
CA GLY A 3 12.87 13.91 8.63
C GLY A 3 13.64 13.64 9.93
N GLN A 4 13.24 14.27 11.05
CA GLN A 4 13.84 13.97 12.35
C GLN A 4 13.41 12.58 12.83
N LEU A 5 12.13 12.22 12.66
CA LEU A 5 11.64 10.89 12.99
C LEU A 5 12.30 9.83 12.10
N ALA A 6 12.35 10.04 10.78
CA ALA A 6 13.01 9.13 9.85
C ALA A 6 14.45 8.83 10.27
N LYS A 7 15.25 9.87 10.58
CA LYS A 7 16.62 9.72 11.07
C LYS A 7 16.71 8.89 12.37
N LEU A 8 15.76 9.06 13.29
CA LEU A 8 15.72 8.27 14.52
C LEU A 8 15.35 6.81 14.26
N MET A 9 14.59 6.54 13.20
CA MET A 9 14.14 5.19 12.84
C MET A 9 15.14 4.41 11.98
N GLU A 10 16.11 5.08 11.34
CA GLU A 10 17.11 4.43 10.47
C GLU A 10 17.84 3.23 11.11
N PRO A 11 18.27 3.27 12.39
CA PRO A 11 18.92 2.12 13.03
C PRO A 11 18.04 0.88 13.13
N HIS A 12 16.71 1.03 13.05
CA HIS A 12 15.74 -0.06 13.13
C HIS A 12 15.39 -0.66 11.77
N GLN A 13 15.92 -0.09 10.67
CA GLN A 13 15.72 -0.58 9.31
C GLN A 13 14.25 -0.90 8.98
N PRO A 14 13.31 0.04 9.21
CA PRO A 14 11.93 -0.19 8.86
C PRO A 14 11.80 -0.50 7.36
N TYR A 15 10.86 -1.39 7.02
CA TYR A 15 10.62 -1.79 5.63
C TYR A 15 10.24 -0.58 4.75
N PHE A 16 9.43 0.33 5.29
CA PHE A 16 9.17 1.66 4.74
C PHE A 16 8.63 2.62 5.80
N ILE A 17 8.55 3.91 5.46
CA ILE A 17 7.73 4.92 6.14
C ILE A 17 6.54 5.28 5.24
N GLU A 18 5.33 5.10 5.77
CA GLU A 18 4.07 5.34 5.06
C GLU A 18 3.57 6.77 5.26
N GLU A 19 3.14 7.41 4.16
CA GLU A 19 2.53 8.75 4.12
C GLU A 19 3.21 9.76 5.08
N PRO A 20 4.56 9.92 5.03
CA PRO A 20 5.28 10.73 6.01
C PRO A 20 4.99 12.23 5.89
N LEU A 21 4.39 12.65 4.78
CA LEU A 21 3.92 13.98 4.45
C LEU A 21 2.63 13.86 3.63
N LEU A 22 1.87 14.95 3.55
CA LEU A 22 0.69 15.04 2.68
C LEU A 22 1.07 14.83 1.21
N SER A 23 0.26 14.05 0.49
CA SER A 23 0.44 13.73 -0.94
C SER A 23 0.52 14.99 -1.83
N GLU A 24 -0.15 16.08 -1.46
CA GLU A 24 -0.12 17.35 -2.18
C GLU A 24 1.27 18.01 -2.15
N SER A 25 2.15 17.58 -1.24
CA SER A 25 3.49 18.14 -1.04
C SER A 25 4.61 17.32 -1.69
N ILE A 26 4.54 17.13 -3.02
CA ILE A 26 5.58 16.39 -3.77
C ILE A 26 6.99 16.92 -3.48
N GLY A 27 7.18 18.25 -3.47
CA GLY A 27 8.48 18.86 -3.17
C GLY A 27 8.98 18.56 -1.76
N GLY A 28 8.07 18.43 -0.79
CA GLY A 28 8.38 17.99 0.57
C GLY A 28 8.84 16.54 0.60
N ILE A 29 8.18 15.67 -0.16
CA ILE A 29 8.51 14.25 -0.29
C ILE A 29 9.87 14.06 -0.97
N VAL A 30 10.16 14.79 -2.05
CA VAL A 30 11.48 14.84 -2.69
C VAL A 30 12.56 15.28 -1.69
N THR A 31 12.29 16.31 -0.88
CA THR A 31 13.24 16.77 0.13
C THR A 31 13.48 15.72 1.21
N LEU A 32 12.46 14.94 1.57
CA LEU A 32 12.57 13.88 2.55
C LEU A 32 13.31 12.66 2.00
N SER A 33 13.02 12.24 0.76
CA SER A 33 13.66 11.09 0.12
C SER A 33 15.18 11.25 0.01
N GLN A 34 15.65 12.49 -0.14
CA GLN A 34 17.09 12.83 -0.16
C GLN A 34 17.76 12.83 1.23
N LYS A 35 16.99 12.75 2.31
CA LYS A 35 17.46 12.91 3.69
C LYS A 35 17.40 11.64 4.53
N THR A 36 16.84 10.57 4.00
CA THR A 36 16.79 9.29 4.71
C THR A 36 17.05 8.13 3.76
N THR A 37 17.58 7.03 4.30
CA THR A 37 17.73 5.77 3.56
C THR A 37 16.50 4.87 3.68
N ILE A 38 15.51 5.25 4.50
CA ILE A 38 14.29 4.46 4.68
C ILE A 38 13.42 4.59 3.42
N PRO A 39 12.93 3.47 2.84
CA PRO A 39 12.02 3.52 1.71
C PRO A 39 10.75 4.33 2.03
N ILE A 40 10.32 5.17 1.09
CA ILE A 40 9.08 5.94 1.21
C ILE A 40 7.94 5.20 0.51
N ALA A 41 6.85 4.97 1.25
CA ALA A 41 5.61 4.42 0.75
C ALA A 41 4.50 5.49 0.76
N LEU A 42 3.77 5.63 -0.35
CA LEU A 42 2.60 6.51 -0.45
C LEU A 42 1.67 6.04 -1.56
N GLY A 43 0.44 6.54 -1.59
CA GLY A 43 -0.44 6.32 -2.75
C GLY A 43 -1.91 6.14 -2.41
N GLU A 44 -2.25 6.05 -1.13
CA GLU A 44 -3.61 5.73 -0.69
C GLU A 44 -4.65 6.79 -1.06
N ARG A 45 -4.18 8.02 -1.28
CA ARG A 45 -4.96 9.20 -1.69
C ARG A 45 -4.74 9.62 -3.15
N LEU A 46 -4.10 8.75 -3.96
CA LEU A 46 -3.94 8.98 -5.40
C LEU A 46 -5.01 8.18 -6.15
N TYR A 47 -5.79 8.85 -7.00
CA TYR A 47 -7.05 8.30 -7.53
C TYR A 47 -6.98 7.81 -8.97
N HIS A 48 -5.85 8.04 -9.65
CA HIS A 48 -5.61 7.50 -10.98
C HIS A 48 -4.13 7.63 -11.37
N ARG A 49 -3.72 6.97 -12.46
CA ARG A 49 -2.30 6.99 -12.90
C ARG A 49 -1.72 8.38 -13.14
N TRP A 50 -2.55 9.38 -13.44
CA TRP A 50 -2.11 10.77 -13.60
C TRP A 50 -1.68 11.43 -12.28
N ASP A 51 -2.21 10.98 -11.14
CA ASP A 51 -1.80 11.44 -9.82
C ASP A 51 -0.48 10.79 -9.40
N VAL A 52 -0.27 9.54 -9.84
CA VAL A 52 0.94 8.75 -9.56
C VAL A 52 2.14 9.26 -10.35
N ARG A 53 1.94 9.60 -11.63
CA ARG A 53 3.02 9.95 -12.57
C ARG A 53 4.01 11.00 -12.01
N PRO A 54 3.59 12.13 -11.41
CA PRO A 54 4.52 13.12 -10.86
C PRO A 54 5.50 12.58 -9.81
N PHE A 55 5.09 11.61 -8.98
CA PHE A 55 5.95 11.01 -7.96
C PHE A 55 7.00 10.07 -8.57
N LEU A 56 6.62 9.33 -9.62
CA LEU A 56 7.53 8.47 -10.37
C LEU A 56 8.56 9.30 -11.14
N GLU A 57 8.12 10.35 -11.85
CA GLU A 57 9.00 11.28 -12.56
C GLU A 57 9.96 12.01 -11.60
N ALA A 58 9.51 12.31 -10.38
CA ALA A 58 10.35 12.91 -9.35
C ALA A 58 11.26 11.89 -8.61
N GLN A 59 11.08 10.59 -8.86
CA GLN A 59 11.83 9.50 -8.22
C GLN A 59 11.89 9.62 -6.69
N CYS A 60 10.77 10.00 -6.07
CA CYS A 60 10.73 10.34 -4.64
C CYS A 60 10.03 9.30 -3.76
N ILE A 61 9.63 8.17 -4.35
CA ILE A 61 8.96 7.06 -3.68
C ILE A 61 9.62 5.74 -4.07
N ASN A 62 9.52 4.76 -3.19
CA ASN A 62 10.05 3.40 -3.42
C ASN A 62 8.91 2.39 -3.54
N ILE A 63 7.78 2.65 -2.87
CA ILE A 63 6.61 1.78 -2.85
C ILE A 63 5.37 2.63 -3.10
N LEU A 64 4.55 2.21 -4.07
CA LEU A 64 3.24 2.78 -4.30
C LEU A 64 2.15 1.95 -3.60
N GLN A 65 1.24 2.61 -2.90
CA GLN A 65 0.15 1.98 -2.16
C GLN A 65 -1.24 2.38 -2.69
N PRO A 66 -1.60 2.01 -3.93
CA PRO A 66 -2.91 2.35 -4.47
C PRO A 66 -4.01 1.56 -3.75
N ASP A 67 -5.13 2.20 -3.46
CA ASP A 67 -6.35 1.50 -3.02
C ASP A 67 -7.21 1.15 -4.23
N ILE A 68 -7.55 -0.14 -4.37
CA ILE A 68 -8.32 -0.66 -5.51
C ILE A 68 -9.71 -0.03 -5.63
N SER A 69 -10.31 0.36 -4.51
CA SER A 69 -11.62 1.00 -4.45
C SER A 69 -11.54 2.49 -4.78
N HIS A 70 -10.36 3.12 -4.68
CA HIS A 70 -10.17 4.54 -4.96
C HIS A 70 -9.66 4.81 -6.38
N VAL A 71 -8.66 4.04 -6.82
CA VAL A 71 -7.84 4.39 -7.99
C VAL A 71 -8.49 4.02 -9.34
N GLY A 72 -9.72 3.47 -9.33
CA GLY A 72 -10.43 3.04 -10.53
C GLY A 72 -10.44 1.53 -10.79
N GLY A 73 -10.19 0.70 -9.76
CA GLY A 73 -10.38 -0.74 -9.79
C GLY A 73 -9.23 -1.55 -10.40
N ILE A 74 -9.48 -2.85 -10.58
CA ILE A 74 -8.52 -3.86 -11.08
C ILE A 74 -7.79 -3.40 -12.35
N SER A 75 -8.54 -2.83 -13.30
CA SER A 75 -7.97 -2.43 -14.59
C SER A 75 -6.95 -1.30 -14.45
N GLU A 76 -7.20 -0.34 -13.58
CA GLU A 76 -6.33 0.81 -13.41
C GLU A 76 -5.10 0.49 -12.55
N ILE A 77 -5.24 -0.30 -11.49
CA ILE A 77 -4.06 -0.78 -10.73
C ILE A 77 -3.10 -1.54 -11.63
N ARG A 78 -3.58 -2.39 -12.55
CA ARG A 78 -2.68 -3.09 -13.49
C ARG A 78 -1.88 -2.14 -14.39
N ARG A 79 -2.49 -1.03 -14.85
CA ARG A 79 -1.79 -0.01 -15.65
C ARG A 79 -0.78 0.76 -14.81
N ILE A 80 -1.16 1.07 -13.56
CA ILE A 80 -0.28 1.75 -12.61
C ILE A 80 0.91 0.87 -12.25
N ALA A 81 0.71 -0.41 -11.96
CA ALA A 81 1.77 -1.35 -11.64
C ALA A 81 2.80 -1.44 -12.78
N ALA A 82 2.33 -1.58 -14.02
CA ALA A 82 3.18 -1.57 -15.21
C ALA A 82 3.94 -0.23 -15.40
N MET A 83 3.35 0.89 -14.99
CA MET A 83 4.04 2.18 -14.99
C MET A 83 5.11 2.23 -13.89
N CYS A 84 4.84 1.71 -12.69
CA CYS A 84 5.81 1.65 -11.59
C CYS A 84 7.03 0.77 -11.92
N GLU A 85 6.84 -0.32 -12.68
CA GLU A 85 7.94 -1.19 -13.14
C GLU A 85 9.03 -0.39 -13.88
N THR A 86 8.67 0.62 -14.67
CA THR A 86 9.65 1.40 -15.44
C THR A 86 10.47 2.38 -14.60
N TYR A 87 10.17 2.50 -13.30
CA TYR A 87 10.84 3.40 -12.35
C TYR A 87 11.43 2.64 -11.16
N ASP A 88 11.52 1.30 -11.20
CA ASP A 88 11.95 0.46 -10.09
C ASP A 88 11.14 0.69 -8.79
N VAL A 89 9.84 1.01 -8.93
CA VAL A 89 8.92 1.21 -7.81
C VAL A 89 8.09 -0.06 -7.60
N SER A 90 8.12 -0.57 -6.36
CA SER A 90 7.27 -1.70 -5.95
C SER A 90 5.84 -1.24 -5.68
N VAL A 91 4.89 -2.16 -5.70
CA VAL A 91 3.48 -1.89 -5.43
C VAL A 91 3.01 -2.74 -4.27
N ALA A 92 2.33 -2.11 -3.31
CA ALA A 92 1.72 -2.74 -2.14
C ALA A 92 0.28 -2.24 -2.00
N PRO A 93 -0.70 -2.88 -2.66
CA PRO A 93 -2.07 -2.37 -2.64
C PRO A 93 -2.61 -2.21 -1.23
N ARG A 94 -3.14 -1.01 -0.99
CA ARG A 94 -3.79 -0.68 0.28
C ARG A 94 -5.16 -1.34 0.32
N CYS A 95 -5.51 -1.97 1.42
CA CYS A 95 -6.80 -2.65 1.60
C CYS A 95 -7.27 -2.65 3.06
N PRO A 96 -7.73 -1.50 3.60
CA PRO A 96 -8.32 -1.41 4.93
C PRO A 96 -9.80 -1.85 4.94
N LEU A 97 -10.27 -2.40 3.82
CA LEU A 97 -11.66 -2.62 3.48
C LEU A 97 -12.05 -4.10 3.64
N GLY A 98 -13.32 -4.40 3.35
CA GLY A 98 -13.89 -5.74 3.51
C GLY A 98 -13.35 -6.80 2.52
N PRO A 99 -13.81 -8.05 2.64
CA PRO A 99 -13.23 -9.21 1.95
C PRO A 99 -13.29 -9.16 0.43
N ILE A 100 -14.27 -8.45 -0.14
CA ILE A 100 -14.35 -8.23 -1.59
C ILE A 100 -13.17 -7.38 -2.09
N SER A 101 -12.80 -6.34 -1.35
CA SER A 101 -11.65 -5.50 -1.69
C SER A 101 -10.36 -6.28 -1.56
N LEU A 102 -10.24 -7.11 -0.52
CA LEU A 102 -9.06 -7.96 -0.32
C LEU A 102 -8.91 -8.98 -1.44
N ALA A 103 -9.98 -9.69 -1.80
CA ALA A 103 -9.97 -10.65 -2.91
C ALA A 103 -9.58 -9.97 -4.24
N ALA A 104 -10.10 -8.76 -4.50
CA ALA A 104 -9.73 -8.00 -5.68
C ALA A 104 -8.25 -7.56 -5.65
N SER A 105 -7.71 -7.21 -4.49
CA SER A 105 -6.30 -6.82 -4.32
C SER A 105 -5.38 -8.01 -4.56
N VAL A 106 -5.64 -9.14 -3.91
CA VAL A 106 -4.88 -10.41 -4.08
C VAL A 106 -4.88 -10.88 -5.53
N GLN A 107 -6.00 -10.74 -6.24
CA GLN A 107 -6.09 -11.07 -7.67
C GLN A 107 -5.13 -10.24 -8.53
N VAL A 108 -4.85 -9.00 -8.14
CA VAL A 108 -3.92 -8.12 -8.85
C VAL A 108 -2.49 -8.31 -8.37
N ASP A 109 -2.27 -8.54 -7.07
CA ASP A 109 -0.97 -8.85 -6.46
C ASP A 109 -0.30 -10.04 -7.15
N THR A 110 -1.04 -11.14 -7.30
CA THR A 110 -0.56 -12.36 -7.94
C THR A 110 -0.24 -12.19 -9.43
N ALA A 111 -0.72 -11.11 -10.05
CA ALA A 111 -0.57 -10.82 -11.47
C ALA A 111 0.42 -9.68 -11.77
N MET A 112 1.02 -9.05 -10.75
CA MET A 112 2.01 -7.97 -10.93
C MET A 112 3.41 -8.46 -10.51
N PRO A 113 4.45 -8.25 -11.33
CA PRO A 113 5.80 -8.73 -11.02
C PRO A 113 6.50 -7.89 -9.93
N ASN A 114 6.05 -6.65 -9.71
CA ASN A 114 6.58 -5.71 -8.73
C ASN A 114 5.72 -5.61 -7.45
N PHE A 115 4.90 -6.62 -7.15
CA PHE A 115 4.23 -6.75 -5.86
C PHE A 115 5.26 -6.95 -4.74
N CYS A 116 5.09 -6.28 -3.60
CA CYS A 116 6.00 -6.47 -2.46
C CYS A 116 5.33 -6.92 -1.15
N ILE A 117 4.12 -6.46 -0.82
CA ILE A 117 3.37 -6.90 0.36
C ILE A 117 1.88 -6.50 0.22
N GLN A 118 0.98 -7.30 0.80
CA GLN A 118 -0.45 -7.02 0.81
C GLN A 118 -0.94 -6.66 2.22
N GLU A 119 -1.62 -5.53 2.35
CA GLU A 119 -2.32 -5.15 3.59
C GLU A 119 -3.59 -5.98 3.76
N MET A 120 -3.89 -6.40 4.99
CA MET A 120 -5.16 -7.04 5.35
C MET A 120 -5.66 -6.55 6.71
N SER A 121 -6.98 -6.35 6.85
CA SER A 121 -7.62 -5.89 8.10
C SER A 121 -8.09 -7.00 9.03
N LEU A 122 -7.58 -8.22 8.87
CA LEU A 122 -8.01 -9.38 9.68
C LEU A 122 -7.77 -9.10 11.17
N GLY A 123 -8.81 -9.20 12.00
CA GLY A 123 -8.70 -9.05 13.45
C GLY A 123 -8.42 -7.61 13.92
N ILE A 124 -8.69 -6.59 13.11
CA ILE A 124 -8.44 -5.21 13.52
C ILE A 124 -9.48 -4.74 14.57
N HIS A 125 -8.99 -4.05 15.61
CA HIS A 125 -9.75 -3.76 16.83
C HIS A 125 -11.08 -3.02 16.65
N TYR A 126 -11.25 -2.23 15.58
CA TYR A 126 -12.52 -1.52 15.32
C TYR A 126 -13.61 -2.42 14.70
N ASN A 127 -13.26 -3.55 14.08
CA ASN A 127 -14.24 -4.54 13.60
C ASN A 127 -15.08 -5.09 14.77
N ALA A 128 -14.44 -5.34 15.91
CA ALA A 128 -15.06 -5.78 17.15
C ALA A 128 -16.01 -4.73 17.77
N MET A 129 -15.80 -3.43 17.49
CA MET A 129 -16.58 -2.35 18.11
C MET A 129 -17.89 -2.02 17.38
N VAL A 130 -17.98 -2.32 16.08
CA VAL A 130 -19.11 -1.88 15.23
C VAL A 130 -20.13 -2.99 14.97
N GLY A 131 -19.71 -4.26 14.96
CA GLY A 131 -20.64 -5.36 14.68
C GLY A 131 -20.09 -6.77 14.81
N ASN A 132 -18.83 -6.95 15.23
CA ASN A 132 -18.15 -8.25 15.26
C ASN A 132 -18.03 -8.90 13.86
N GLU A 133 -18.25 -8.13 12.79
CA GLU A 133 -18.06 -8.54 11.40
C GLU A 133 -16.59 -8.31 11.00
N ASP A 134 -15.99 -9.29 10.34
CA ASP A 134 -14.58 -9.27 9.92
C ASP A 134 -14.44 -9.81 8.48
N LEU A 135 -13.21 -9.90 7.95
CA LEU A 135 -12.93 -10.47 6.63
C LEU A 135 -13.50 -11.89 6.45
N THR A 136 -13.61 -12.66 7.54
CA THR A 136 -14.12 -14.03 7.54
C THR A 136 -15.63 -14.14 7.55
N SER A 137 -16.37 -13.05 7.81
CA SER A 137 -17.84 -13.06 7.97
C SER A 137 -18.60 -13.61 6.77
N TYR A 138 -18.06 -13.43 5.56
CA TYR A 138 -18.70 -13.88 4.32
C TYR A 138 -17.98 -15.08 3.69
N ILE A 139 -17.11 -15.75 4.44
CA ILE A 139 -16.31 -16.89 4.00
C ILE A 139 -16.92 -18.16 4.57
N LYS A 140 -17.20 -19.13 3.68
CA LYS A 140 -17.84 -20.40 4.06
C LYS A 140 -16.92 -21.27 4.93
N GLU A 141 -15.61 -21.21 4.70
CA GLU A 141 -14.57 -22.00 5.37
C GLU A 141 -13.46 -21.06 5.89
N PRO A 142 -13.68 -20.38 7.02
CA PRO A 142 -12.79 -19.30 7.48
C PRO A 142 -11.44 -19.79 8.05
N GLY A 143 -11.32 -21.07 8.37
CA GLY A 143 -10.13 -21.65 9.00
C GLY A 143 -8.83 -21.48 8.20
N ASP A 144 -8.92 -21.32 6.88
CA ASP A 144 -7.75 -21.09 6.01
C ASP A 144 -7.09 -19.73 6.28
N LEU A 145 -7.87 -18.71 6.66
CA LEU A 145 -7.37 -17.36 6.95
C LEU A 145 -7.04 -17.15 8.44
N GLU A 146 -7.72 -17.85 9.35
CA GLU A 146 -7.51 -17.72 10.80
C GLU A 146 -6.21 -18.37 11.30
N SER A 147 -5.65 -19.31 10.54
CA SER A 147 -4.48 -20.09 10.97
C SER A 147 -3.16 -19.31 11.00
N GLY A 148 -3.11 -18.06 10.52
CA GLY A 148 -1.91 -17.21 10.53
C GLY A 148 -0.75 -17.72 9.65
N TRP A 149 -0.94 -18.84 8.93
CA TRP A 149 0.01 -19.50 8.05
C TRP A 149 -0.57 -19.81 6.66
N GLY A 150 -1.72 -19.22 6.32
CA GLY A 150 -2.42 -19.43 5.04
C GLY A 150 -1.80 -18.67 3.87
N LEU A 151 -0.57 -19.04 3.49
CA LEU A 151 -0.06 -18.87 2.13
C LEU A 151 0.12 -20.27 1.54
N TYR A 152 -0.62 -20.57 0.46
CA TYR A 152 -0.10 -21.46 -0.58
C TYR A 152 0.79 -20.63 -1.50
#